data_AF-A0AAV2R5Q5-F1
#
_entry.id   AF-A0AAV2R5Q5-F1
#
_cell.length_a   1.000
_cell.length_b   1.000
_cell.length_c   1.000
_cell.angle_alpha   90.00
_cell.angle_beta   90.00
_cell.angle_gamma   90.00
#
_symmetry.space_group_name_H-M   'P 1'
#
loop_
_entity.id
_entity.type
_entity.pdbx_description
1 polymer ?
#
loop_
_entity_poly.entity_id
_entity_poly.type
_entity_poly.pdbx_seq_one_letter_code
_entity_poly.pdbx_strand_id
1 'polypeptide(L)'
;MNRVMISLVFCLAAAAALGVVSSEGEFKDPREQACLQNCITTADYSPVCGSDGVTYDNEAKLKCAADCTVGVIQMVHPGKCRPIECIGQCPVPLIHEPLCGTDGRQYANKIDLKCYNQCHGTGVREAHSGNCATCESGECFTTFEYKPVCGTDGVTYSNMGVVHCQQRCYPDLSVAHLDRCGQCNLNKTCRILKIYLPLCGDDGKTYQNPSHLACQRKCTPDLSIAHFGRCIGDDNEPNLPMLRG
;
A
#
# COMPACT_ATOMS: atom_id res chain seq x y z
N MET A 1 42.07 -13.77 -46.13
CA MET A 1 42.80 -12.48 -45.97
C MET A 1 41.81 -11.41 -45.52
N ASN A 2 41.94 -10.98 -44.26
CA ASN A 2 41.75 -9.64 -43.68
C ASN A 2 40.77 -8.57 -44.24
N ARG A 3 40.07 -7.93 -43.25
CA ARG A 3 39.67 -6.49 -43.08
C ARG A 3 38.30 -6.04 -43.63
N VAL A 4 37.26 -5.79 -42.80
CA VAL A 4 36.94 -4.68 -41.84
C VAL A 4 36.37 -3.41 -42.53
N MET A 5 35.11 -3.05 -42.24
CA MET A 5 34.61 -1.70 -41.80
C MET A 5 33.09 -1.48 -42.12
N ILE A 6 32.26 -1.44 -41.06
CA ILE A 6 31.28 -0.38 -40.69
C ILE A 6 30.45 0.31 -41.81
N SER A 7 29.11 0.23 -41.77
CA SER A 7 28.18 1.34 -41.40
C SER A 7 26.73 1.22 -41.95
N LEU A 8 25.79 1.79 -41.17
CA LEU A 8 24.49 2.40 -41.54
C LEU A 8 23.22 1.51 -41.62
N VAL A 9 22.48 1.56 -40.50
CA VAL A 9 21.04 1.86 -40.37
C VAL A 9 20.28 2.05 -41.69
N PHE A 10 19.26 1.23 -41.92
CA PHE A 10 17.89 1.61 -42.34
C PHE A 10 17.13 0.30 -42.61
N CYS A 11 16.36 -0.19 -41.64
CA CYS A 11 15.25 -1.09 -41.94
C CYS A 11 13.96 -0.28 -41.77
N LEU A 12 13.29 -0.08 -42.89
CA LEU A 12 12.19 0.85 -43.09
C LEU A 12 11.01 0.50 -42.18
N ALA A 13 10.50 1.53 -41.50
CA ALA A 13 9.18 1.49 -40.89
C ALA A 13 8.12 1.31 -41.98
N ALA A 14 7.47 0.15 -41.99
CA ALA A 14 6.21 -0.07 -42.67
C ALA A 14 5.38 -1.07 -41.88
N ALA A 15 4.69 -0.57 -40.85
CA ALA A 15 3.53 -1.24 -40.27
C ALA A 15 2.63 -0.21 -39.58
N ALA A 16 2.05 0.69 -40.36
CA ALA A 16 0.75 1.24 -40.02
C ALA A 16 -0.31 0.27 -40.55
N ALA A 17 -1.31 -0.03 -39.72
CA ALA A 17 -2.42 -0.97 -39.94
C ALA A 17 -2.09 -2.46 -39.71
N LEU A 18 -1.91 -2.84 -38.44
CA LEU A 18 -2.50 -4.02 -37.77
C LEU A 18 -2.13 -3.85 -36.28
N GLY A 19 -3.13 -3.60 -35.43
CA GLY A 19 -2.92 -3.22 -34.03
C GLY A 19 -2.25 -4.30 -33.18
N VAL A 20 -0.93 -4.34 -33.17
CA VAL A 20 -0.13 -5.10 -32.21
C VAL A 20 0.87 -4.16 -31.57
N VAL A 21 0.57 -3.73 -30.35
CA VAL A 21 1.55 -3.11 -29.46
C VAL A 21 2.35 -4.26 -28.87
N SER A 22 3.50 -4.58 -29.44
CA SER A 22 4.47 -5.46 -28.77
C SER A 22 5.26 -4.59 -27.80
N SER A 23 4.92 -4.70 -26.51
CA SER A 23 5.77 -4.21 -25.43
C SER A 23 7.21 -4.65 -25.65
N GLU A 24 8.16 -3.78 -25.36
CA GLU A 24 9.60 -4.02 -25.43
C GLU A 24 9.99 -5.29 -24.65
N GLY A 25 10.00 -6.42 -25.35
CA GLY A 25 10.49 -7.70 -24.86
C GLY A 25 11.82 -7.97 -25.54
N GLU A 26 12.90 -7.94 -24.77
CA GLU A 26 14.21 -8.39 -25.20
C GLU A 26 14.10 -9.80 -25.81
N PHE A 27 14.48 -9.95 -27.08
CA PHE A 27 14.40 -11.22 -27.79
C PHE A 27 15.49 -12.16 -27.24
N LYS A 28 15.18 -12.94 -26.21
CA LYS A 28 16.11 -13.91 -25.62
C LYS A 28 16.39 -15.05 -26.59
N ASP A 29 17.65 -15.50 -26.64
CA ASP A 29 18.06 -16.61 -27.49
C ASP A 29 17.23 -17.87 -27.12
N PRO A 30 16.60 -18.57 -28.08
CA PRO A 30 15.87 -19.81 -27.82
C PRO A 30 16.65 -20.85 -27.02
N ARG A 31 17.99 -20.89 -27.16
CA ARG A 31 18.88 -21.78 -26.40
C ARG A 31 19.03 -21.34 -24.94
N GLU A 32 19.13 -20.04 -24.69
CA GLU A 32 19.16 -19.47 -23.34
C GLU A 32 17.85 -19.79 -22.62
N GLN A 33 16.72 -19.59 -23.29
CA GLN A 33 15.40 -19.83 -22.70
C GLN A 33 15.16 -21.32 -22.40
N ALA A 34 15.59 -22.23 -23.29
CA ALA A 34 15.55 -23.66 -23.03
C ALA A 34 16.45 -24.07 -21.86
N CYS A 35 17.60 -23.41 -21.67
CA CYS A 35 18.46 -23.65 -20.51
C CYS A 35 17.78 -23.18 -19.21
N LEU A 36 17.25 -21.96 -19.19
CA LEU A 36 16.57 -21.38 -18.02
C LEU A 36 15.39 -22.25 -17.54
N GLN A 37 14.66 -22.89 -18.46
CA GLN A 37 13.56 -23.80 -18.13
C GLN A 37 14.01 -25.10 -17.44
N ASN A 38 15.26 -25.53 -17.66
CA ASN A 38 15.79 -26.78 -17.11
C ASN A 38 16.55 -26.59 -15.79
N CYS A 39 16.64 -25.36 -15.28
CA CYS A 39 17.32 -25.09 -14.03
C CYS A 39 16.52 -25.59 -12.82
N ILE A 40 17.22 -26.25 -11.90
CA ILE A 40 16.67 -26.56 -10.58
C ILE A 40 16.80 -25.30 -9.72
N THR A 41 15.69 -24.61 -9.53
CA THR A 41 15.61 -23.42 -8.67
C THR A 41 14.54 -23.60 -7.60
N THR A 42 14.60 -22.77 -6.57
CA THR A 42 13.60 -22.70 -5.53
C THR A 42 12.59 -21.59 -5.84
N ALA A 43 11.38 -21.73 -5.30
CA ALA A 43 10.31 -20.72 -5.44
C ALA A 43 10.32 -19.68 -4.30
N ASP A 44 11.30 -19.72 -3.40
CA ASP A 44 11.43 -18.72 -2.34
C ASP A 44 11.70 -17.34 -2.94
N TYR A 45 11.17 -16.33 -2.27
CA TYR A 45 11.32 -14.95 -2.70
C TYR A 45 12.32 -14.22 -1.80
N SER A 46 13.57 -14.20 -2.26
CA SER A 46 14.71 -13.58 -1.60
C SER A 46 15.50 -12.79 -2.67
N PRO A 47 14.94 -11.68 -3.19
CA PRO A 47 15.39 -11.11 -4.46
C PRO A 47 16.85 -10.67 -4.42
N VAL A 48 17.52 -10.70 -5.57
CA VAL A 48 18.91 -10.27 -5.75
C VAL A 48 19.06 -9.48 -7.05
N CYS A 49 20.02 -8.55 -7.08
CA CYS A 49 20.35 -7.78 -8.27
C CYS A 49 21.56 -8.37 -8.99
N GLY A 50 21.40 -8.70 -10.28
CA GLY A 50 22.49 -9.15 -11.14
C GLY A 50 23.28 -7.99 -11.74
N SER A 51 24.50 -8.26 -12.19
CA SER A 51 25.39 -7.29 -12.87
C SER A 51 24.90 -6.88 -14.26
N ASP A 52 23.90 -7.60 -14.77
CA ASP A 52 23.10 -7.29 -15.95
C ASP A 52 21.96 -6.29 -15.67
N GLY A 53 21.81 -5.83 -14.42
CA GLY A 53 20.74 -4.92 -14.01
C GLY A 53 19.38 -5.60 -13.86
N VAL A 54 19.32 -6.94 -13.94
CA VAL A 54 18.09 -7.71 -13.81
C VAL A 54 17.88 -8.14 -12.36
N THR A 55 16.64 -7.99 -11.88
CA THR A 55 16.23 -8.54 -10.59
C THR A 55 15.87 -10.00 -10.73
N TYR A 56 16.55 -10.85 -9.97
CA TYR A 56 16.24 -12.27 -9.85
C TYR A 56 15.48 -12.53 -8.55
N ASP A 57 14.45 -13.39 -8.57
CA ASP A 57 13.63 -13.63 -7.37
C ASP A 57 14.41 -14.26 -6.21
N ASN A 58 15.50 -14.96 -6.53
CA ASN A 58 16.44 -15.52 -5.56
C ASN A 58 17.79 -15.80 -6.20
N GLU A 59 18.79 -16.09 -5.36
CA GLU A 59 20.15 -16.40 -5.79
C GLU A 59 20.22 -17.64 -6.72
N ALA A 60 19.35 -18.63 -6.53
CA ALA A 60 19.32 -19.82 -7.39
C ALA A 60 18.91 -19.47 -8.83
N LYS A 61 17.95 -18.55 -9.00
CA LYS A 61 17.57 -18.02 -10.33
C LYS A 61 18.67 -17.18 -10.96
N LEU A 62 19.42 -16.39 -10.17
CA LEU A 62 20.58 -15.66 -10.68
C LEU A 62 21.67 -16.62 -11.18
N LYS A 63 22.01 -17.64 -10.39
CA LYS A 63 23.01 -18.66 -10.78
C LYS A 63 22.61 -19.39 -12.05
N CYS A 64 21.34 -19.80 -12.12
CA CYS A 64 20.77 -20.40 -13.34
C CYS A 64 20.97 -19.48 -14.56
N ALA A 65 20.66 -18.19 -14.44
CA ALA A 65 20.85 -17.26 -15.54
C ALA A 65 22.33 -17.06 -15.90
N ALA A 66 23.22 -17.02 -14.91
CA ALA A 66 24.66 -16.96 -15.13
C ALA A 66 25.19 -18.21 -15.87
N ASP A 67 24.66 -19.40 -15.58
CA ASP A 67 25.03 -20.65 -16.23
C ASP A 67 24.45 -20.78 -17.66
N CYS A 68 23.28 -20.17 -17.89
CA CYS A 68 22.55 -20.25 -19.15
C CYS A 68 22.91 -19.15 -20.17
N THR A 69 23.61 -18.11 -19.74
CA THR A 69 24.02 -16.99 -20.60
C THR A 69 25.51 -17.06 -20.88
N VAL A 70 25.94 -16.50 -22.01
CA VAL A 70 27.37 -16.43 -22.38
C VAL A 70 28.11 -15.35 -21.55
N GLY A 71 27.37 -14.51 -20.82
CA GLY A 71 27.89 -13.43 -19.99
C GLY A 71 28.17 -13.84 -18.55
N VAL A 72 29.11 -13.14 -17.90
CA VAL A 72 29.37 -13.34 -16.47
C VAL A 72 28.38 -12.49 -15.68
N ILE A 73 27.24 -13.08 -15.32
CA ILE A 73 26.27 -12.45 -14.40
C ILE A 73 26.72 -12.72 -12.97
N GLN A 74 27.02 -11.66 -12.22
CA GLN A 74 27.36 -11.73 -10.80
C GLN A 74 26.30 -11.03 -9.98
N MET A 75 26.09 -11.47 -8.75
CA MET A 75 25.29 -10.73 -7.79
C MET A 75 26.01 -9.41 -7.47
N VAL A 76 25.33 -8.29 -7.70
CA VAL A 76 25.78 -6.96 -7.28
C VAL A 76 25.41 -6.72 -5.82
N HIS A 77 24.14 -6.94 -5.46
CA HIS A 77 23.63 -6.78 -4.10
C HIS A 77 22.34 -7.60 -3.87
N PRO A 78 21.92 -7.84 -2.61
CA PRO A 78 20.63 -8.46 -2.33
C PRO A 78 19.51 -7.42 -2.40
N GLY A 79 18.28 -7.87 -2.59
CA GLY A 79 17.15 -7.03 -2.96
C GLY A 79 17.01 -6.84 -4.47
N LYS A 80 15.95 -6.16 -4.88
CA LYS A 80 15.68 -5.85 -6.29
C LYS A 80 16.71 -4.88 -6.84
N CYS A 81 17.03 -4.98 -8.14
CA CYS A 81 17.85 -3.98 -8.80
C CYS A 81 17.25 -2.58 -8.70
N ARG A 82 18.14 -1.61 -8.55
CA ARG A 82 17.80 -0.19 -8.52
C ARG A 82 17.87 0.37 -9.95
N PRO A 83 17.13 1.46 -10.26
CA PRO A 83 17.32 2.20 -11.50
C PRO A 83 18.80 2.57 -11.69
N ILE A 84 19.27 2.53 -12.94
CA ILE A 84 20.68 2.58 -13.37
C ILE A 84 21.44 3.81 -12.84
N GLU A 85 20.74 4.86 -12.43
CA GLU A 85 21.30 6.13 -11.92
C GLU A 85 22.17 5.99 -10.65
N CYS A 86 22.07 4.87 -9.91
CA CYS A 86 22.81 4.67 -8.65
C CYS A 86 23.85 3.54 -8.69
N ILE A 87 24.13 2.95 -9.86
CA ILE A 87 25.08 1.84 -9.99
C ILE A 87 26.51 2.39 -9.81
N GLY A 88 27.15 2.03 -8.70
CA GLY A 88 28.57 2.34 -8.43
C GLY A 88 28.83 3.50 -7.46
N GLN A 89 27.82 4.28 -7.04
CA GLN A 89 28.04 5.37 -6.08
C GLN A 89 28.26 4.89 -4.63
N CYS A 90 27.72 3.74 -4.22
CA CYS A 90 27.95 3.23 -2.87
C CYS A 90 27.98 1.69 -2.83
N PRO A 91 29.05 1.08 -2.26
CA PRO A 91 29.05 -0.34 -1.96
C PRO A 91 28.09 -0.62 -0.79
N VAL A 92 27.00 -1.34 -1.07
CA VAL A 92 26.05 -1.79 -0.04
C VAL A 92 26.40 -3.23 0.34
N PRO A 93 26.67 -3.53 1.63
CA PRO A 93 26.95 -4.90 2.06
C PRO A 93 25.80 -5.86 1.79
N LEU A 94 26.11 -7.14 1.58
CA LEU A 94 25.15 -8.24 1.38
C LEU A 94 24.34 -8.61 2.65
N ILE A 95 24.22 -7.71 3.61
CA ILE A 95 23.54 -7.96 4.88
C ILE A 95 22.04 -7.77 4.65
N HIS A 96 21.25 -8.83 4.83
CA HIS A 96 19.81 -8.82 4.62
C HIS A 96 19.06 -8.48 5.93
N GLU A 97 18.97 -7.19 6.23
CA GLU A 97 18.25 -6.62 7.38
C GLU A 97 17.18 -5.64 6.90
N PRO A 98 16.09 -6.15 6.31
CA PRO A 98 15.15 -5.32 5.57
C PRO A 98 14.51 -4.26 6.45
N LEU A 99 14.20 -3.11 5.86
CA LEU A 99 13.43 -2.05 6.49
C LEU A 99 12.52 -1.38 5.47
N CYS A 100 11.45 -0.77 5.97
CA CYS A 100 10.53 0.02 5.18
C CYS A 100 10.85 1.51 5.32
N GLY A 101 10.98 2.23 4.21
CA GLY A 101 11.15 3.68 4.20
C GLY A 101 9.83 4.42 4.44
N THR A 102 9.92 5.69 4.84
CA THR A 102 8.78 6.60 4.92
C THR A 102 8.14 6.90 3.57
N ASP A 103 8.80 6.54 2.47
CA ASP A 103 8.30 6.59 1.11
C ASP A 103 7.62 5.28 0.66
N GLY A 104 7.45 4.32 1.58
CA GLY A 104 6.85 3.02 1.32
C GLY A 104 7.76 2.07 0.53
N ARG A 105 9.03 2.40 0.30
CA ARG A 105 9.97 1.54 -0.42
C ARG A 105 10.67 0.54 0.50
N GLN A 106 10.88 -0.66 -0.04
CA GLN A 106 11.67 -1.72 0.59
C GLN A 106 13.16 -1.43 0.42
N TYR A 107 13.90 -1.37 1.52
CA TYR A 107 15.36 -1.29 1.52
C TYR A 107 15.95 -2.58 2.08
N ALA A 108 17.06 -3.04 1.49
CA ALA A 108 17.73 -4.28 1.91
C ALA A 108 18.34 -4.17 3.32
N ASN A 109 18.82 -2.97 3.68
CA ASN A 109 19.34 -2.63 5.00
C ASN A 109 19.46 -1.10 5.18
N LYS A 110 19.97 -0.66 6.35
CA LYS A 110 20.17 0.78 6.65
C LYS A 110 21.19 1.46 5.73
N ILE A 111 22.15 0.71 5.19
CA ILE A 111 23.18 1.26 4.29
C ILE A 111 22.56 1.50 2.92
N ASP A 112 21.68 0.60 2.46
CA ASP A 112 20.86 0.78 1.27
C ASP A 112 20.04 2.09 1.32
N LEU A 113 19.26 2.30 2.40
CA LEU A 113 18.47 3.53 2.56
C LEU A 113 19.33 4.80 2.52
N LYS A 114 20.50 4.79 3.18
CA LYS A 114 21.43 5.93 3.16
C LYS A 114 21.99 6.18 1.76
N CYS A 115 22.39 5.12 1.06
CA CYS A 115 22.87 5.18 -0.32
C CYS A 115 21.79 5.78 -1.23
N TYR A 116 20.55 5.33 -1.10
CA TYR A 116 19.44 5.85 -1.88
C TYR A 116 19.24 7.35 -1.68
N ASN A 117 19.23 7.80 -0.42
CA ASN A 117 19.15 9.22 -0.09
C ASN A 117 20.30 10.04 -0.66
N GLN A 118 21.51 9.52 -0.60
CA GLN A 118 22.68 10.19 -1.14
C GLN A 118 22.65 10.27 -2.68
N CYS A 119 22.20 9.22 -3.36
CA CYS A 119 22.11 9.18 -4.81
C CYS A 119 21.02 10.12 -5.35
N HIS A 120 19.83 10.10 -4.74
CA HIS A 120 18.67 10.85 -5.22
C HIS A 120 18.48 12.22 -4.56
N GLY A 121 19.31 12.58 -3.57
CA GLY A 121 19.12 13.79 -2.78
C GLY A 121 17.84 13.79 -1.94
N THR A 122 17.36 12.60 -1.53
CA THR A 122 16.13 12.42 -0.75
C THR A 122 16.39 12.36 0.75
N GLY A 123 15.33 12.55 1.54
CA GLY A 123 15.35 12.49 3.00
C GLY A 123 14.53 11.34 3.58
N VAL A 124 14.48 10.19 2.89
CA VAL A 124 13.69 9.02 3.32
C VAL A 124 14.23 8.53 4.67
N ARG A 125 13.34 8.30 5.63
CA ARG A 125 13.68 7.77 6.95
C ARG A 125 13.18 6.35 7.08
N GLU A 126 13.71 5.60 8.04
CA GLU A 126 13.12 4.32 8.42
C GLU A 126 11.72 4.57 9.01
N ALA A 127 10.68 4.01 8.37
CA ALA A 127 9.33 3.97 8.91
C ALA A 127 9.21 2.85 9.95
N HIS A 128 9.69 1.65 9.60
CA HIS A 128 9.83 0.54 10.53
C HIS A 128 10.86 -0.49 10.02
N SER A 129 11.37 -1.31 10.93
CA SER A 129 12.24 -2.45 10.59
C SER A 129 11.41 -3.62 10.03
N GLY A 130 12.03 -4.47 9.23
CA GLY A 130 11.38 -5.57 8.52
C GLY A 130 10.92 -5.19 7.10
N ASN A 131 10.28 -6.13 6.42
CA ASN A 131 9.75 -5.88 5.08
C ASN A 131 8.64 -4.83 5.14
N CYS A 132 8.56 -3.95 4.14
CA CYS A 132 7.36 -3.15 3.94
C CYS A 132 6.17 -4.10 3.88
N ALA A 133 5.11 -3.77 4.63
CA ALA A 133 3.85 -4.46 4.44
C ALA A 133 3.47 -4.29 2.96
N THR A 134 3.37 -5.39 2.21
CA THR A 134 2.59 -5.36 0.97
C THR A 134 1.18 -5.02 1.42
N CYS A 135 0.74 -3.79 1.15
CA CYS A 135 -0.58 -3.34 1.59
C CYS A 135 -1.72 -4.19 0.96
N GLU A 136 -1.37 -5.10 0.03
CA GLU A 136 -2.20 -6.15 -0.56
C GLU A 136 -2.29 -7.47 0.24
N SER A 137 -1.32 -7.81 1.09
CA SER A 137 -1.31 -9.13 1.76
C SER A 137 -2.03 -9.15 3.11
N GLY A 138 -2.40 -8.00 3.67
CA GLY A 138 -3.13 -7.96 4.94
C GLY A 138 -2.39 -8.61 6.12
N GLU A 139 -1.08 -8.87 5.98
CA GLU A 139 -0.26 -9.48 7.03
C GLU A 139 0.06 -8.45 8.09
N CYS A 140 -0.95 -8.16 8.90
CA CYS A 140 -0.76 -7.45 10.14
C CYS A 140 -0.92 -8.39 11.33
N PHE A 141 0.19 -8.65 12.00
CA PHE A 141 0.22 -9.41 13.25
C PHE A 141 -0.39 -8.57 14.37
N THR A 142 -1.69 -8.75 14.57
CA THR A 142 -2.47 -8.12 15.63
C THR A 142 -3.16 -9.20 16.45
N THR A 143 -3.72 -8.83 17.60
CA THR A 143 -4.52 -9.78 18.38
C THR A 143 -5.77 -10.18 17.59
N PHE A 144 -6.26 -11.41 17.76
CA PHE A 144 -7.52 -11.86 17.16
C PHE A 144 -8.77 -11.34 17.88
N GLU A 145 -8.62 -10.36 18.78
CA GLU A 145 -9.76 -9.77 19.48
C GLU A 145 -10.64 -9.01 18.48
N TYR A 146 -11.93 -9.31 18.48
CA TYR A 146 -12.90 -8.67 17.59
C TYR A 146 -13.55 -7.45 18.26
N LYS A 147 -13.01 -6.27 17.99
CA LYS A 147 -13.51 -4.96 18.44
C LYS A 147 -13.51 -4.01 17.25
N PRO A 148 -14.53 -4.09 16.38
CA PRO A 148 -14.46 -3.47 15.06
C PRO A 148 -14.41 -1.95 15.14
N VAL A 149 -13.74 -1.37 14.15
CA VAL A 149 -13.65 0.07 13.95
C VAL A 149 -13.80 0.40 12.48
N CYS A 150 -14.52 1.48 12.19
CA CYS A 150 -14.70 1.96 10.83
C CYS A 150 -13.61 2.99 10.53
N GLY A 151 -12.84 2.75 9.47
CA GLY A 151 -11.88 3.70 8.95
C GLY A 151 -12.55 4.82 8.15
N THR A 152 -11.83 5.91 7.97
CA THR A 152 -12.21 7.04 7.09
C THR A 152 -12.22 6.67 5.61
N ASP A 153 -11.63 5.53 5.26
CA ASP A 153 -11.69 4.85 3.97
C ASP A 153 -12.98 4.03 3.77
N GLY A 154 -13.87 4.00 4.77
CA GLY A 154 -15.10 3.21 4.72
C GLY A 154 -14.89 1.70 4.94
N VAL A 155 -13.70 1.28 5.34
CA VAL A 155 -13.37 -0.12 5.60
C VAL A 155 -13.56 -0.45 7.09
N THR A 156 -14.15 -1.62 7.35
CA THR A 156 -14.26 -2.14 8.72
C THR A 156 -13.01 -2.94 9.07
N TYR A 157 -12.28 -2.45 10.05
CA TYR A 157 -11.12 -3.13 10.63
C TYR A 157 -11.56 -3.98 11.81
N SER A 158 -11.01 -5.19 11.94
CA SER A 158 -11.38 -6.14 13.01
C SER A 158 -11.05 -5.62 14.41
N ASN A 159 -9.99 -4.82 14.52
CA ASN A 159 -9.61 -4.10 15.71
C ASN A 159 -8.67 -2.91 15.40
N MET A 160 -8.43 -2.10 16.43
CA MET A 160 -7.51 -0.96 16.36
C MET A 160 -6.07 -1.35 15.98
N GLY A 161 -5.63 -2.56 16.32
CA GLY A 161 -4.31 -3.05 15.93
C GLY A 161 -4.16 -3.07 14.41
N VAL A 162 -5.20 -3.51 13.69
CA VAL A 162 -5.17 -3.54 12.22
C VAL A 162 -5.17 -2.12 11.66
N VAL A 163 -5.93 -1.18 12.23
CA VAL A 163 -5.88 0.24 11.82
C VAL A 163 -4.48 0.83 11.99
N HIS A 164 -3.87 0.67 13.15
CA HIS A 164 -2.52 1.21 13.42
C HIS A 164 -1.46 0.63 12.50
N CYS A 165 -1.66 -0.61 12.07
CA CYS A 165 -0.81 -1.24 11.08
C CYS A 165 -1.01 -0.65 9.70
N GLN A 166 -2.27 -0.48 9.30
CA GLN A 166 -2.63 0.07 8.01
C GLN A 166 -2.24 1.54 7.87
N GLN A 167 -2.22 2.29 8.97
CA GLN A 167 -1.68 3.65 9.05
C GLN A 167 -0.21 3.76 8.63
N ARG A 168 0.56 2.66 8.64
CA ARG A 168 1.93 2.63 8.11
C ARG A 168 1.97 2.77 6.59
N CYS A 169 0.96 2.24 5.91
CA CYS A 169 0.77 2.34 4.46
C CYS A 169 -0.01 3.61 4.07
N TYR A 170 -0.97 4.01 4.89
CA TYR A 170 -1.91 5.10 4.60
C TYR A 170 -1.88 6.11 5.75
N PRO A 171 -0.96 7.09 5.73
CA PRO A 171 -0.79 8.05 6.83
C PRO A 171 -2.06 8.85 7.16
N ASP A 172 -2.90 9.08 6.14
CA ASP A 172 -4.16 9.81 6.27
C ASP A 172 -5.32 8.94 6.80
N LEU A 173 -5.13 7.62 6.88
CA LEU A 173 -6.13 6.71 7.44
C LEU A 173 -6.33 7.04 8.91
N SER A 174 -7.54 7.47 9.25
CA SER A 174 -7.97 7.69 10.62
C SER A 174 -9.25 6.91 10.91
N VAL A 175 -9.59 6.77 12.19
CA VAL A 175 -10.83 6.11 12.62
C VAL A 175 -11.99 7.08 12.42
N ALA A 176 -12.95 6.72 11.57
CA ALA A 176 -14.19 7.46 11.39
C ALA A 176 -15.09 7.31 12.64
N HIS A 177 -15.37 6.07 13.03
CA HIS A 177 -16.10 5.77 14.25
C HIS A 177 -15.78 4.38 14.81
N LEU A 178 -16.18 4.17 16.06
CA LEU A 178 -16.11 2.84 16.68
C LEU A 178 -17.28 2.00 16.16
N ASP A 179 -17.06 0.69 16.05
CA ASP A 179 -17.96 -0.30 15.42
C ASP A 179 -17.78 -0.44 13.89
N ARG A 180 -18.48 -1.41 13.28
CA ARG A 180 -18.40 -1.68 11.83
C ARG A 180 -18.94 -0.51 11.01
N CYS A 181 -18.38 -0.27 9.83
CA CYS A 181 -18.97 0.68 8.89
C CYS A 181 -20.42 0.28 8.56
N GLY A 182 -21.30 1.29 8.45
CA GLY A 182 -22.75 1.08 8.32
C GLY A 182 -23.48 0.79 9.65
N GLN A 183 -22.77 0.55 10.75
CA GLN A 183 -23.34 0.44 12.10
C GLN A 183 -22.78 1.56 12.98
N CYS A 184 -23.48 2.69 13.02
CA CYS A 184 -23.08 3.83 13.83
C CYS A 184 -23.70 3.75 15.23
N ASN A 185 -22.99 3.16 16.19
CA ASN A 185 -23.42 3.20 17.59
C ASN A 185 -22.96 4.51 18.25
N LEU A 186 -23.85 5.50 18.22
CA LEU A 186 -23.56 6.86 18.71
C LEU A 186 -23.24 6.90 20.21
N ASN A 187 -23.84 6.02 21.02
CA ASN A 187 -23.57 5.95 22.45
C ASN A 187 -22.16 5.44 22.78
N LYS A 188 -21.56 4.62 21.92
CA LYS A 188 -20.16 4.20 22.05
C LYS A 188 -19.20 5.23 21.47
N THR A 189 -19.60 5.93 20.42
CA THR A 189 -18.75 6.83 19.65
C THR A 189 -18.64 8.22 20.28
N CYS A 190 -19.69 8.68 20.96
CA CYS A 190 -19.73 10.00 21.58
C CYS A 190 -20.39 9.98 22.95
N ARG A 191 -20.09 11.00 23.75
CA ARG A 191 -20.84 11.32 24.96
C ARG A 191 -22.00 12.25 24.58
N ILE A 192 -23.16 11.66 24.32
CA ILE A 192 -24.39 12.41 24.03
C ILE A 192 -24.98 12.89 25.35
N LEU A 193 -25.27 14.20 25.44
CA LEU A 193 -25.95 14.76 26.61
C LEU A 193 -27.36 14.17 26.71
N LYS A 194 -27.83 13.83 27.92
CA LYS A 194 -29.20 13.36 28.16
C LYS A 194 -30.19 14.52 28.35
N ILE A 195 -30.05 15.56 27.53
CA ILE A 195 -30.99 16.68 27.47
C ILE A 195 -31.92 16.48 26.27
N TYR A 196 -33.19 16.84 26.42
CA TYR A 196 -34.17 16.75 25.34
C TYR A 196 -34.44 18.14 24.77
N LEU A 197 -33.83 18.40 23.61
CA LEU A 197 -33.97 19.63 22.82
C LEU A 197 -34.00 19.24 21.32
N PRO A 198 -35.14 18.75 20.82
CA PRO A 198 -35.17 18.02 19.56
C PRO A 198 -34.89 18.91 18.34
N LEU A 199 -34.24 18.32 17.34
CA LEU A 199 -34.01 18.91 16.02
C LEU A 199 -34.18 17.86 14.92
N CYS A 200 -34.62 18.31 13.75
CA CYS A 200 -34.82 17.46 12.58
C CYS A 200 -33.61 17.59 11.65
N GLY A 201 -33.00 16.46 11.30
CA GLY A 201 -31.97 16.40 10.28
C GLY A 201 -32.55 16.47 8.86
N ASP A 202 -31.72 16.81 7.88
CA ASP A 202 -32.04 16.68 6.46
C ASP A 202 -32.20 15.23 5.99
N ASP A 203 -31.78 14.27 6.82
CA ASP A 203 -32.05 12.84 6.70
C ASP A 203 -33.46 12.42 7.18
N GLY A 204 -34.29 13.38 7.62
CA GLY A 204 -35.64 13.13 8.09
C GLY A 204 -35.72 12.47 9.47
N LYS A 205 -34.63 12.42 10.25
CA LYS A 205 -34.62 11.86 11.61
C LYS A 205 -34.66 12.93 12.69
N THR A 206 -35.40 12.66 13.76
CA THR A 206 -35.37 13.50 14.98
C THR A 206 -34.19 13.12 15.86
N TYR A 207 -33.37 14.11 16.17
CA TYR A 207 -32.27 13.99 17.12
C TYR A 207 -32.68 14.57 18.47
N GLN A 208 -32.39 13.83 19.55
CA GLN A 208 -32.76 14.21 20.92
C GLN A 208 -32.20 15.56 21.36
N ASN A 209 -31.03 15.97 20.85
CA ASN A 209 -30.39 17.25 21.14
C ASN A 209 -29.27 17.55 20.12
N PRO A 210 -28.75 18.79 20.07
CA PRO A 210 -27.68 19.16 19.15
C PRO A 210 -26.41 18.30 19.28
N SER A 211 -26.08 17.80 20.47
CA SER A 211 -24.93 16.91 20.67
C SER A 211 -25.16 15.54 20.03
N HIS A 212 -26.40 15.04 20.01
CA HIS A 212 -26.77 13.82 19.31
C HIS A 212 -26.59 13.96 17.79
N LEU A 213 -27.12 15.04 17.19
CA LEU A 213 -26.92 15.30 15.76
C LEU A 213 -25.45 15.52 15.41
N ALA A 214 -24.72 16.31 16.20
CA ALA A 214 -23.29 16.53 16.01
C ALA A 214 -22.48 15.23 16.09
N CYS A 215 -22.88 14.29 16.96
CA CYS A 215 -22.26 12.97 16.99
C CYS A 215 -22.55 12.17 15.72
N GLN A 216 -23.79 12.20 15.23
CA GLN A 216 -24.18 11.50 14.02
C GLN A 216 -23.39 11.98 12.80
N ARG A 217 -22.96 13.25 12.76
CA ARG A 217 -22.07 13.76 11.70
C ARG A 217 -20.73 13.03 11.59
N LYS A 218 -20.29 12.32 12.63
CA LYS A 218 -19.09 11.44 12.53
C LYS A 218 -19.32 10.24 11.61
N CYS A 219 -20.57 9.83 11.43
CA CYS A 219 -20.96 8.70 10.60
C CYS A 219 -21.58 9.16 9.27
N THR A 220 -22.22 10.34 9.27
CA THR A 220 -22.80 10.98 8.08
C THR A 220 -22.29 12.42 8.02
N PRO A 221 -21.09 12.66 7.47
CA PRO A 221 -20.43 13.98 7.48
C PRO A 221 -21.29 15.09 6.90
N ASP A 222 -22.06 14.77 5.86
CA ASP A 222 -22.90 15.72 5.14
C ASP A 222 -24.25 16.00 5.83
N LEU A 223 -24.57 15.30 6.92
CA LEU A 223 -25.81 15.51 7.68
C LEU A 223 -25.88 16.96 8.15
N SER A 224 -26.98 17.63 7.84
CA SER A 224 -27.25 19.00 8.22
C SER A 224 -28.56 19.13 9.00
N ILE A 225 -28.78 20.29 9.61
CA ILE A 225 -30.03 20.57 10.35
C ILE A 225 -31.06 21.05 9.34
N ALA A 226 -32.17 20.34 9.19
CA ALA A 226 -33.31 20.80 8.39
C ALA A 226 -34.07 21.90 9.13
N HIS A 227 -34.45 21.66 10.39
CA HIS A 227 -35.07 22.66 11.25
C HIS A 227 -35.00 22.28 12.74
N PHE A 228 -35.28 23.25 13.62
CA PHE A 228 -35.46 23.00 15.05
C PHE A 228 -36.82 22.36 15.33
N GLY A 229 -36.88 21.46 16.32
CA GLY A 229 -38.06 20.63 16.59
C GLY A 229 -37.98 19.24 15.97
N ARG A 230 -38.99 18.40 16.20
CA ARG A 230 -39.05 17.04 15.65
C ARG A 230 -39.36 17.04 14.16
N CYS A 231 -38.93 16.00 13.45
CA CYS A 231 -39.41 15.78 12.09
C CYS A 231 -40.91 15.48 12.07
N ILE A 232 -41.57 15.84 10.97
CA ILE A 232 -43.00 15.57 10.77
C ILE A 232 -43.20 14.07 10.56
N GLY A 233 -44.10 13.44 11.35
CA GLY A 233 -44.40 12.01 11.27
C GLY A 233 -43.55 11.09 12.16
N ASP A 234 -42.75 11.64 13.07
CA ASP A 234 -42.01 10.86 14.06
C ASP A 234 -42.85 10.65 15.34
N ASP A 235 -43.72 9.63 15.30
CA ASP A 235 -44.72 9.31 16.34
C ASP A 235 -44.13 8.58 17.57
N ASN A 236 -42.79 8.49 17.69
CA ASN A 236 -42.16 7.86 18.84
C ASN A 236 -42.12 8.85 20.03
N GLU A 237 -43.09 8.73 20.93
CA GLU A 237 -43.12 9.41 22.23
C GLU A 237 -42.13 8.73 23.21
N PRO A 238 -41.03 9.38 23.64
CA PRO A 238 -40.24 8.85 24.73
C PRO A 238 -40.96 9.13 26.04
N ASN A 239 -41.40 8.06 26.71
CA ASN A 239 -41.81 8.10 28.11
C ASN A 239 -40.66 8.66 28.96
N LEU A 240 -40.73 9.94 29.34
CA LEU A 240 -39.97 10.48 30.47
C LEU A 240 -40.88 11.33 31.37
N PRO A 241 -40.70 11.25 32.70
CA PRO A 241 -41.63 11.81 33.66
C PRO A 241 -41.64 13.33 33.58
N MET A 242 -42.84 13.89 33.49
CA MET A 242 -43.04 15.33 33.63
C MET A 242 -42.57 15.75 35.02
N LEU A 243 -41.55 16.61 35.08
CA LEU A 243 -41.25 17.39 36.28
C LEU A 243 -42.44 18.33 36.50
N ARG A 244 -43.33 17.94 37.41
CA ARG A 244 -44.36 18.84 37.95
C ARG A 244 -43.66 19.89 38.81
N GLY A 245 -43.77 21.15 38.37
CA GLY A 245 -43.62 22.31 39.25
C GLY A 245 -44.86 22.51 40.11
#